data_AF-A0A6I4W2G1-F1
#
_entry.id   AF-A0A6I4W2G1-F1
#
_cell.length_a   1.000
_cell.length_b   1.000
_cell.length_c   1.000
_cell.angle_alpha   90.00
_cell.angle_beta   90.00
_cell.angle_gamma   90.00
#
_symmetry.space_group_name_H-M   'P 1'
#
loop_
_entity.id
_entity.type
_entity.pdbx_description
1 polymer ?
#
loop_
_entity_poly.entity_id
_entity_poly.type
_entity_poly.pdbx_seq_one_letter_code
_entity_poly.pdbx_strand_id
1 'polypeptide(L)'
;MTCDLVALTRRQPDVFAVADGMIAMGEPLELRGGDPEPTQLFDAERRLLVSIEDPVLVSVPTEVGRLLGADVAARVAAPVWWVEVRASGDVPDATRVARRFADDLVRWAGGIVYPDNLTEPPALSWRAADAGAAPQHAGHQQGAGNVIR
;
A
#
# COMPACT_ATOMS: atom_id res chain seq x y z
N MET A 1 0.28 -2.01 -9.52
CA MET A 1 -0.62 -1.41 -8.52
C MET A 1 0.10 -1.52 -7.19
N THR A 2 0.54 -0.41 -6.61
CA THR A 2 1.22 -0.37 -5.31
C THR A 2 0.31 0.43 -4.38
N CYS A 3 -0.17 -0.20 -3.32
CA CYS A 3 -0.72 0.48 -2.15
C CYS A 3 0.39 0.56 -1.10
N ASP A 4 0.47 1.67 -0.37
CA ASP A 4 1.54 1.88 0.61
C ASP A 4 1.29 1.08 1.89
N LEU A 5 0.02 1.01 2.30
CA LEU A 5 -0.44 0.24 3.45
C LEU A 5 -1.78 -0.44 3.15
N VAL A 6 -1.97 -1.62 3.75
CA VAL A 6 -3.24 -2.34 3.79
C VAL A 6 -3.62 -2.53 5.25
N ALA A 7 -4.81 -2.05 5.63
CA ALA A 7 -5.42 -2.38 6.90
C ALA A 7 -6.38 -3.55 6.72
N LEU A 8 -6.06 -4.67 7.37
CA LEU A 8 -6.89 -5.87 7.42
C LEU A 8 -7.66 -5.86 8.73
N THR A 9 -8.97 -5.64 8.69
CA THR A 9 -9.81 -5.45 9.87
C THR A 9 -10.88 -6.54 10.04
N ARG A 10 -11.13 -6.96 11.29
CA ARG A 10 -12.06 -8.05 11.62
C ARG A 10 -13.52 -7.62 11.57
N ARG A 11 -13.79 -6.35 11.83
CA ARG A 11 -15.12 -5.74 11.80
C ARG A 11 -15.16 -4.72 10.67
N GLN A 12 -16.33 -4.50 10.09
CA GLN A 12 -16.49 -3.48 9.05
C GLN A 12 -16.05 -2.13 9.62
N PRO A 13 -15.01 -1.50 9.05
CA PRO A 13 -14.55 -0.23 9.54
C PRO A 13 -15.42 0.90 9.00
N ASP A 14 -15.60 1.94 9.82
CA ASP A 14 -16.07 3.24 9.38
C ASP A 14 -14.85 4.14 9.15
N VAL A 15 -14.43 4.25 7.89
CA VAL A 15 -13.22 5.00 7.51
C VAL A 15 -13.37 6.49 7.80
N PHE A 16 -14.57 7.02 7.62
CA PHE A 16 -14.85 8.44 7.82
C PHE A 16 -14.83 8.78 9.30
N ALA A 17 -15.46 7.97 10.16
CA ALA A 17 -15.47 8.19 11.60
C ALA A 17 -14.05 8.12 12.21
N VAL A 18 -13.18 7.24 11.71
CA VAL A 18 -11.79 7.17 12.18
C VAL A 18 -10.99 8.40 11.75
N ALA A 19 -11.13 8.83 10.50
CA ALA A 19 -10.49 10.03 9.99
C ALA A 19 -10.96 11.30 10.73
N ASP A 20 -12.26 11.45 10.93
CA ASP A 20 -12.86 12.54 11.71
C ASP A 20 -12.37 12.53 13.17
N GLY A 21 -12.26 11.34 13.77
CA GLY A 21 -11.67 11.17 15.10
C GLY A 21 -10.22 11.65 15.20
N MET A 22 -9.38 11.42 14.19
CA MET A 22 -8.01 11.96 14.17
C MET A 22 -8.00 13.49 14.18
N ILE A 23 -8.89 14.12 13.42
CA ILE A 23 -9.05 15.58 13.36
C ILE A 23 -9.54 16.12 14.71
N ALA A 24 -10.56 15.48 15.29
CA ALA A 24 -11.09 15.84 16.61
C ALA A 24 -10.03 15.72 17.73
N MET A 25 -9.05 14.82 17.56
CA MET A 25 -7.91 14.64 18.47
C MET A 25 -6.72 15.56 18.16
N GLY A 26 -6.87 16.49 17.21
CA GLY A 26 -5.93 17.59 16.95
C GLY A 26 -4.93 17.36 15.81
N GLU A 27 -5.09 16.32 14.98
CA GLU A 27 -4.31 16.26 13.73
C GLU A 27 -4.77 17.40 12.80
N PRO A 28 -3.85 18.21 12.25
CA PRO A 28 -4.18 19.36 11.41
C PRO A 28 -4.53 18.91 9.98
N LEU A 29 -5.63 18.16 9.86
CA LEU A 29 -6.07 17.53 8.62
C LEU A 29 -7.45 18.07 8.21
N GLU A 30 -7.68 18.11 6.90
CA GLU A 30 -8.99 18.33 6.32
C GLU A 30 -9.47 17.03 5.66
N LEU A 31 -10.69 16.60 6.03
CA LEU A 31 -11.35 15.41 5.47
C LEU A 31 -12.23 15.80 4.29
N ARG A 32 -12.13 15.07 3.18
CA ARG A 32 -12.96 15.23 1.98
C ARG A 32 -13.31 13.87 1.36
N GLY A 33 -14.28 13.87 0.44
CA GLY A 33 -14.71 12.67 -0.27
C GLY A 33 -15.62 11.79 0.60
N GLY A 34 -15.60 10.48 0.33
CA GLY A 34 -16.57 9.52 0.87
C GLY A 34 -17.63 9.14 -0.17
N ASP A 35 -18.44 8.14 0.17
CA ASP A 35 -19.37 7.44 -0.73
C ASP A 35 -20.07 8.37 -1.73
N PRO A 36 -19.80 8.25 -3.05
CA PRO A 36 -19.12 7.13 -3.74
C PRO A 36 -17.62 7.32 -4.02
N GLU A 37 -17.02 8.44 -3.61
CA GLU A 37 -15.63 8.77 -3.87
C GLU A 37 -14.71 8.31 -2.72
N PRO A 38 -13.43 8.04 -2.98
CA PRO A 38 -12.48 7.70 -1.92
C PRO A 38 -12.45 8.77 -0.83
N THR A 39 -12.26 8.32 0.42
CA THR A 39 -12.06 9.23 1.55
C THR A 39 -10.64 9.79 1.47
N GLN A 40 -10.48 11.10 1.61
CA GLN A 40 -9.19 11.79 1.42
C GLN A 40 -8.85 12.71 2.58
N LEU A 41 -7.57 12.73 2.96
CA LEU A 41 -7.00 13.60 3.98
C LEU A 41 -6.04 14.60 3.34
N PHE A 42 -6.21 15.87 3.66
CA PHE A 42 -5.39 16.99 3.18
C PHE A 42 -4.69 17.70 4.34
N ASP A 43 -3.53 18.32 4.07
CA ASP A 43 -2.90 19.24 5.01
C ASP A 43 -3.54 20.64 5.01
N ALA A 44 -3.05 21.53 5.87
CA ALA A 44 -3.51 22.92 5.97
C ALA A 44 -3.28 23.72 4.67
N GLU A 45 -2.27 23.35 3.88
CA GLU A 45 -1.98 23.90 2.56
C GLU A 45 -2.86 23.30 1.44
N ARG A 46 -3.81 22.44 1.79
CA ARG A 46 -4.74 21.75 0.88
C ARG A 46 -4.05 20.81 -0.11
N ARG A 47 -2.89 20.28 0.25
CA ARG A 47 -2.22 19.20 -0.49
C ARG A 47 -2.75 17.86 -0.01
N LEU A 48 -2.98 16.94 -0.94
CA LEU A 48 -3.42 15.58 -0.63
C LEU A 48 -2.31 14.84 0.11
N LEU A 49 -2.62 14.32 1.29
CA LEU A 49 -1.74 13.48 2.09
C LEU A 49 -2.07 12.00 1.92
N VAL A 50 -3.35 11.63 2.05
CA VAL A 50 -3.78 10.22 2.04
C VAL A 50 -5.08 10.06 1.26
N SER A 51 -5.13 9.03 0.42
CA SER A 51 -6.37 8.51 -0.17
C SER A 51 -6.68 7.14 0.43
N ILE A 52 -7.92 6.95 0.86
CA ILE A 52 -8.41 5.75 1.54
C ILE A 52 -9.52 5.18 0.66
N GLU A 53 -9.28 3.98 0.15
CA GLU A 53 -10.24 3.26 -0.68
C GLU A 53 -11.34 2.63 0.20
N ASP A 54 -12.50 2.37 -0.40
CA ASP A 54 -13.62 1.78 0.32
C ASP A 54 -13.30 0.40 0.91
N PRO A 55 -13.81 0.07 2.11
CA PRO A 55 -13.61 -1.25 2.68
C PRO A 55 -14.23 -2.36 1.82
N VAL A 56 -13.41 -3.32 1.42
CA VAL A 56 -13.83 -4.49 0.64
C VAL A 56 -13.82 -5.74 1.52
N LEU A 57 -14.92 -6.49 1.56
CA LEU A 57 -14.99 -7.74 2.30
C LEU A 57 -14.32 -8.87 1.52
N VAL A 58 -13.17 -9.35 2.00
CA VAL A 58 -12.47 -10.52 1.47
C VAL A 58 -12.91 -11.76 2.24
N SER A 59 -13.66 -12.62 1.56
CA SER A 59 -14.27 -13.81 2.20
C SER A 59 -13.39 -15.06 2.14
N VAL A 60 -12.38 -15.10 1.26
CA VAL A 60 -11.60 -16.32 0.99
C VAL A 60 -10.15 -16.16 1.51
N PRO A 61 -9.68 -17.03 2.42
CA PRO A 61 -8.32 -16.92 2.98
C PRO A 61 -7.19 -16.94 1.94
N THR A 62 -7.38 -17.70 0.85
CA THR A 62 -6.38 -17.84 -0.22
C THR A 62 -6.08 -16.51 -0.92
N GLU A 63 -7.03 -15.59 -0.95
CA GLU A 63 -6.86 -14.28 -1.58
C GLU A 63 -5.86 -13.39 -0.82
N VAL A 64 -5.97 -13.37 0.51
CA VAL A 64 -5.01 -12.69 1.40
C VAL A 64 -3.61 -13.27 1.21
N GLY A 65 -3.49 -14.60 1.18
CA GLY A 65 -2.21 -15.28 1.00
C GLY A 65 -1.55 -15.03 -0.37
N ARG A 66 -2.35 -14.91 -1.43
CA ARG A 66 -1.85 -14.59 -2.78
C ARG A 66 -1.31 -13.16 -2.87
N LEU A 67 -1.97 -12.20 -2.21
CA LEU A 67 -1.64 -10.78 -2.31
C LEU A 67 -0.57 -10.33 -1.32
N LEU A 68 -0.60 -10.85 -0.09
CA LEU A 68 0.26 -10.39 1.02
C LEU A 68 1.20 -11.47 1.56
N GLY A 69 1.14 -12.70 1.03
CA GLY A 69 1.98 -13.82 1.46
C GLY A 69 1.39 -14.68 2.57
N ALA A 70 1.95 -15.87 2.72
CA ALA A 70 1.45 -16.90 3.65
C ALA A 70 1.57 -16.48 5.13
N ASP A 71 2.62 -15.73 5.49
CA ASP A 71 2.85 -15.28 6.86
C ASP A 71 1.76 -14.32 7.34
N VAL A 72 1.32 -13.41 6.47
CA VAL A 72 0.21 -12.48 6.75
C VAL A 72 -1.11 -13.26 6.83
N ALA A 73 -1.34 -14.18 5.89
CA ALA A 73 -2.54 -15.01 5.89
C ALA A 73 -2.66 -15.90 7.14
N ALA A 74 -1.55 -16.36 7.72
CA ALA A 74 -1.55 -17.12 8.97
C ALA A 74 -1.98 -16.28 10.18
N ARG A 75 -1.83 -14.95 10.12
CA ARG A 75 -2.16 -14.01 11.20
C ARG A 75 -3.61 -13.50 11.13
N VAL A 76 -4.31 -13.74 10.03
CA VAL A 76 -5.64 -13.17 9.77
C VAL A 76 -6.58 -14.26 9.26
N ALA A 77 -7.66 -14.53 9.99
CA ALA A 77 -8.72 -15.43 9.54
C ALA A 77 -9.74 -14.67 8.69
N ALA A 78 -10.09 -15.20 7.52
CA ALA A 78 -11.22 -14.69 6.73
C ALA A 78 -12.56 -15.07 7.40
N PRO A 79 -13.64 -14.28 7.19
CA PRO A 79 -13.68 -13.07 6.36
C PRO A 79 -12.98 -11.88 7.04
N VAL A 80 -12.36 -11.03 6.22
CA VAL A 80 -11.67 -9.81 6.67
C VAL A 80 -12.03 -8.64 5.78
N TRP A 81 -12.12 -7.44 6.36
CA TRP A 81 -12.27 -6.20 5.62
C TRP A 81 -10.90 -5.67 5.21
N TRP A 82 -10.72 -5.46 3.92
CA TRP A 82 -9.53 -4.94 3.29
C TRP A 82 -9.71 -3.44 3.02
N VAL A 83 -8.80 -2.62 3.53
CA VAL A 83 -8.78 -1.18 3.28
C VAL A 83 -7.40 -0.81 2.77
N GLU A 84 -7.33 -0.27 1.54
CA GLU A 84 -6.10 0.29 1.01
C GLU A 84 -5.93 1.73 1.48
N VAL A 85 -4.73 2.03 2.00
CA VAL A 85 -4.36 3.37 2.45
C VAL A 85 -3.15 3.82 1.64
N ARG A 86 -3.32 4.89 0.86
CA ARG A 86 -2.34 5.36 -0.12
C ARG A 86 -1.84 6.73 0.29
N ALA A 87 -0.56 6.83 0.59
CA ALA A 87 0.12 8.07 0.90
C ALA A 87 0.50 8.81 -0.40
N SER A 88 0.41 10.12 -0.38
CA SER A 88 0.94 10.96 -1.45
C SER A 88 2.47 11.01 -1.37
N GLY A 89 3.16 10.39 -2.33
CA GLY A 89 4.63 10.23 -2.28
C GLY A 89 5.44 11.53 -2.30
N ASP A 90 4.86 12.63 -2.78
CA ASP A 90 5.56 13.91 -2.96
C ASP A 90 5.31 14.91 -1.82
N VAL A 91 4.54 14.53 -0.78
CA VAL A 91 4.16 15.42 0.30
C VAL A 91 4.79 14.96 1.62
N PRO A 92 5.55 15.84 2.32
CA PRO A 92 6.04 15.55 3.66
C PRO A 92 4.90 15.11 4.58
N ASP A 93 5.19 14.22 5.53
CA ASP A 93 4.24 13.65 6.49
C ASP A 93 3.12 12.74 5.94
N ALA A 94 2.93 12.62 4.62
CA ALA A 94 1.91 11.75 4.04
C ALA A 94 1.98 10.31 4.55
N THR A 95 3.18 9.71 4.56
CA THR A 95 3.41 8.35 5.07
C THR A 95 3.12 8.25 6.58
N ARG A 96 3.48 9.27 7.36
CA ARG A 96 3.20 9.31 8.81
C ARG A 96 1.70 9.32 9.07
N VAL A 97 0.96 10.15 8.34
CA VAL A 97 -0.50 10.26 8.46
C VAL A 97 -1.19 8.98 7.98
N ALA A 98 -0.78 8.42 6.86
CA ALA A 98 -1.29 7.14 6.35
C ALA A 98 -1.11 6.01 7.38
N ARG A 99 0.08 5.90 7.97
CA ARG A 99 0.36 4.91 9.01
C ARG A 99 -0.50 5.13 10.24
N ARG A 100 -0.58 6.37 10.70
CA ARG A 100 -1.39 6.73 11.87
C ARG A 100 -2.87 6.40 11.67
N PHE A 101 -3.42 6.68 10.50
CA PHE A 101 -4.79 6.31 10.14
C PHE A 101 -4.97 4.79 10.15
N ALA A 102 -4.09 4.03 9.48
CA ALA A 102 -4.18 2.57 9.43
C ALA A 102 -4.11 1.94 10.84
N ASP A 103 -3.27 2.48 11.72
CA ASP A 103 -3.15 2.06 13.11
C ASP A 103 -4.42 2.34 13.92
N ASP A 104 -4.99 3.54 13.81
CA ASP A 104 -6.24 3.88 14.49
C ASP A 104 -7.40 3.03 13.98
N LEU A 105 -7.46 2.78 12.67
CA LEU A 105 -8.48 1.92 12.05
C LEU A 105 -8.41 0.49 12.61
N VAL A 106 -7.21 -0.10 12.65
CA VAL A 106 -6.98 -1.44 13.20
C VAL A 106 -7.17 -1.47 14.72
N ARG A 107 -6.80 -0.42 15.43
CA ARG A 107 -7.04 -0.29 16.88
C ARG A 107 -8.52 -0.36 17.19
N TRP A 108 -9.35 0.35 16.42
CA TRP A 108 -10.78 0.33 16.62
C TRP A 108 -11.40 -0.96 16.09
N ALA A 109 -11.22 -1.31 14.81
CA ALA A 109 -11.90 -2.44 14.19
C ALA A 109 -11.32 -3.82 14.56
N GLY A 110 -10.12 -3.85 15.15
CA GLY A 110 -9.32 -5.05 15.39
C GLY A 110 -8.72 -5.59 14.10
N GLY A 111 -7.47 -6.05 14.10
CA GLY A 111 -6.83 -6.46 12.85
C GLY A 111 -5.31 -6.32 12.85
N ILE A 112 -4.74 -6.14 11.66
CA ILE A 112 -3.32 -5.82 11.44
C ILE A 112 -3.15 -4.82 10.31
N VAL A 113 -2.03 -4.09 10.33
CA VAL A 113 -1.56 -3.27 9.20
C VAL A 113 -0.43 -4.01 8.50
N TYR A 114 -0.43 -4.00 7.17
CA TYR A 114 0.64 -4.49 6.32
C TYR A 114 1.19 -3.37 5.42
N PRO A 115 2.51 -3.29 5.17
CA PRO A 115 3.56 -3.95 5.93
C PRO A 115 3.51 -3.55 7.41
N ASP A 116 3.87 -4.47 8.30
CA ASP A 116 4.05 -4.09 9.70
C ASP A 116 5.36 -3.32 9.87
N ASN A 117 5.45 -2.52 10.94
CA ASN A 117 6.63 -1.72 11.27
C ASN A 117 7.82 -2.56 11.76
N LEU A 118 7.69 -3.89 11.82
CA LEU A 118 8.79 -4.82 12.07
C LEU A 118 9.46 -5.27 10.77
N THR A 119 8.81 -4.99 9.64
CA THR A 119 9.33 -5.22 8.29
C THR A 119 9.64 -3.83 7.71
N GLU A 120 10.92 -3.43 7.66
CA GLU A 120 11.30 -2.24 6.88
C GLU A 120 10.70 -2.38 5.47
N PRO A 121 9.98 -1.37 4.95
CA PRO A 121 9.55 -1.43 3.56
C PRO A 121 10.82 -1.43 2.70
N PRO A 122 10.96 -2.32 1.70
CA PRO A 122 12.01 -2.12 0.72
C PRO A 122 11.68 -0.81 -0.01
N ALA A 123 12.62 0.13 0.02
CA ALA A 123 12.60 1.27 -0.89
C ALA A 123 12.65 0.72 -2.32
N LEU A 124 11.50 0.63 -2.99
CA LEU A 124 11.43 0.25 -4.41
C LEU A 124 10.61 1.29 -5.15
N SER A 125 11.29 2.39 -5.52
CA SER A 125 10.93 3.17 -6.68
C SER A 125 11.15 2.32 -7.93
N TRP A 126 10.08 1.78 -8.50
CA TRP A 126 10.15 1.06 -9.79
C TRP A 126 10.56 1.98 -10.96
N ARG A 127 10.73 3.28 -10.73
CA ARG A 127 11.20 4.27 -11.71
C ARG A 127 12.73 4.35 -11.89
N ALA A 128 13.52 3.59 -11.13
CA ALA A 128 14.97 3.48 -11.35
C ALA A 128 15.38 2.29 -12.26
N ALA A 129 14.44 1.42 -12.64
CA ALA A 129 14.72 0.25 -13.46
C ALA A 129 14.72 0.52 -14.99
N ASP A 130 14.20 1.67 -15.43
CA ASP A 130 14.13 2.04 -16.87
C ASP A 130 15.25 3.00 -17.30
N ALA A 131 16.45 2.83 -16.75
CA ALA A 131 17.65 3.51 -17.23
C ALA A 131 18.80 2.51 -17.43
N GLY A 132 18.61 1.52 -18.29
CA GLY A 132 19.75 0.70 -18.72
C GLY A 132 19.42 -0.60 -19.43
N ALA A 133 18.89 -0.54 -20.66
CA ALA A 133 19.13 -1.59 -21.66
C ALA A 133 18.76 -1.11 -23.07
N ALA A 134 19.70 -0.46 -23.76
CA ALA A 134 19.66 -0.38 -25.21
C ALA A 134 20.26 -1.68 -25.80
N PRO A 135 19.58 -2.41 -26.70
CA PRO A 135 20.15 -3.60 -27.30
C PRO A 135 21.14 -3.21 -28.40
N GLN A 136 22.41 -3.56 -28.22
CA GLN A 136 23.42 -3.55 -29.28
C GLN A 136 23.34 -4.91 -30.01
N HIS A 137 22.72 -4.92 -31.19
CA HIS A 137 22.88 -6.04 -32.12
C HIS A 137 24.16 -5.84 -32.94
N ALA A 138 25.24 -6.49 -32.53
CA ALA A 138 26.42 -6.72 -33.37
C ALA A 138 26.59 -8.23 -33.52
N GLY A 139 26.49 -8.71 -34.77
CA GLY A 139 26.51 -10.13 -35.09
C GLY A 139 27.88 -10.78 -34.91
N HIS A 140 27.87 -12.12 -34.91
CA HIS A 140 28.82 -13.00 -35.60
C HIS A 140 28.47 -14.45 -35.23
N GLN A 141 27.91 -15.21 -36.17
CA GLN A 141 27.81 -16.66 -36.06
C GLN A 141 29.00 -17.30 -36.77
N GLN A 142 29.67 -18.16 -36.00
CA GLN A 142 30.93 -18.83 -36.26
C GLN A 142 30.75 -20.05 -37.18
N GLY A 143 31.80 -20.41 -37.93
CA GLY A 143 31.84 -21.64 -38.71
C GLY A 143 33.27 -22.13 -38.99
N ALA A 144 33.65 -23.19 -38.27
CA ALA A 144 34.62 -24.24 -38.62
C ALA A 144 36.14 -23.98 -38.52
N GLY A 145 36.73 -24.58 -37.46
CA GLY A 145 37.60 -25.75 -37.63
C GLY A 145 39.11 -25.49 -37.84
N ASN A 146 39.89 -25.68 -36.78
CA ASN A 146 41.34 -25.51 -36.75
C ASN A 146 42.10 -26.84 -36.98
N VAL A 147 43.07 -26.81 -37.92
CA VAL A 147 44.43 -27.43 -37.93
C VAL A 147 44.64 -28.96 -37.91
N ILE A 148 45.14 -29.45 -39.06
CA ILE A 148 46.33 -30.31 -39.34
C ILE A 148 46.95 -31.12 -38.17
N ARG A 149 46.90 -32.48 -38.26
CA ARG A 149 48.05 -33.36 -38.53
C ARG A 149 47.60 -34.80 -38.79
#